data_AF-A0A2P5K4E4-F1
#
_entry.id   AF-A0A2P5K4E4-F1
#
_cell.length_a   1.000
_cell.length_b   1.000
_cell.length_c   1.000
_cell.angle_alpha   90.00
_cell.angle_beta   90.00
_cell.angle_gamma   90.00
#
_symmetry.space_group_name_H-M   'P 1'
#
loop_
_entity.id
_entity.type
_entity.pdbx_description
1 polymer ?
#
loop_
_entity_poly.entity_id
_entity_poly.type
_entity_poly.pdbx_seq_one_letter_code
_entity_poly.pdbx_strand_id
1 'polypeptide(L)'
;MQCYTICTIKIFKLINLVIKMSTTLRISSILNINQSDLEKESIKTYLHNNLVFCESEIFNIAKKYGISSVEELEDQYKNGKIEEEGTWEDFFRLDHLEAKKESIKKALEVVR
;
A
#
# COMPACT_ATOMS: atom_id res chain seq x y z
N MET A 1 4.12 26.92 -27.65
CA MET A 1 4.48 25.49 -27.43
C MET A 1 3.76 24.83 -26.25
N GLN A 2 3.39 25.53 -25.16
CA GLN A 2 2.76 24.90 -23.99
C GLN A 2 1.33 24.33 -24.20
N CYS A 3 0.51 24.90 -25.11
CA CYS A 3 -0.85 24.39 -25.36
C CYS A 3 -0.89 22.98 -25.95
N TYR A 4 0.08 22.60 -26.80
CA TYR A 4 0.12 21.28 -27.43
C TYR A 4 0.44 20.19 -26.40
N THR A 5 1.37 20.47 -25.48
CA THR A 5 1.76 19.57 -24.39
C THR A 5 0.62 19.35 -23.39
N ILE A 6 -0.14 20.39 -23.05
CA ILE A 6 -1.31 20.26 -22.16
C ILE A 6 -2.44 19.46 -22.84
N CYS A 7 -2.61 19.63 -24.16
CA CYS A 7 -3.61 18.91 -24.93
C CYS A 7 -3.28 17.40 -25.05
N THR A 8 -2.02 17.06 -25.33
CA THR A 8 -1.56 15.66 -25.38
C THR A 8 -1.64 14.98 -24.01
N ILE A 9 -1.30 15.67 -22.92
CA ILE A 9 -1.47 15.15 -21.55
C ILE A 9 -2.94 14.90 -21.23
N LYS A 10 -3.85 15.81 -21.59
CA LYS A 10 -5.30 15.63 -21.40
C LYS A 10 -5.83 14.43 -22.19
N ILE A 11 -5.44 14.31 -23.46
CA ILE A 11 -5.85 13.20 -24.34
C ILE A 11 -5.33 11.86 -23.80
N PHE A 12 -4.06 11.80 -23.36
CA PHE A 12 -3.48 10.58 -22.79
C PHE A 12 -4.17 10.15 -21.48
N LYS A 13 -4.58 11.12 -20.65
CA LYS A 13 -5.36 10.87 -19.44
C LYS A 13 -6.77 10.35 -19.76
N LEU A 14 -7.43 10.89 -20.79
CA LEU A 14 -8.72 10.43 -21.30
C LEU A 14 -8.64 9.02 -21.88
N ILE A 15 -7.62 8.72 -22.67
CA ILE A 15 -7.40 7.39 -23.26
C ILE A 15 -7.22 6.34 -22.15
N ASN A 16 -6.38 6.62 -21.14
CA ASN A 16 -6.21 5.72 -20.01
C ASN A 16 -7.51 5.52 -19.20
N LEU A 17 -8.33 6.56 -19.05
CA LEU A 17 -9.62 6.48 -18.38
C LEU A 17 -10.59 5.54 -19.13
N VAL A 18 -10.64 5.65 -20.47
CA VAL A 18 -11.48 4.80 -21.33
C VAL A 18 -11.01 3.35 -21.33
N ILE A 19 -9.69 3.11 -21.39
CA ILE A 19 -9.11 1.76 -21.32
C ILE A 19 -9.49 1.09 -19.99
N LYS A 20 -9.39 1.83 -18.87
CA LYS A 20 -9.70 1.32 -17.53
C LYS A 20 -11.15 0.87 -17.38
N MET A 21 -12.10 1.55 -18.02
CA MET A 21 -13.54 1.23 -18.00
C MET A 21 -13.89 -0.04 -18.80
N SER A 22 -13.07 -0.41 -19.81
CA SER A 22 -13.35 -1.56 -20.68
C SER A 22 -12.98 -2.91 -20.05
N THR A 23 -11.95 -2.95 -19.20
CA THR A 23 -11.41 -4.20 -18.66
C THR A 23 -12.27 -4.73 -17.52
N THR A 24 -12.70 -3.87 -16.59
CA THR A 24 -13.61 -4.25 -15.50
C THR A 24 -14.96 -4.74 -16.03
N LEU A 25 -15.49 -4.11 -17.09
CA LEU A 25 -16.73 -4.54 -17.74
C LEU A 25 -16.62 -5.93 -18.40
N ARG A 26 -15.47 -6.22 -19.03
CA ARG A 26 -15.21 -7.54 -19.62
C ARG A 26 -15.10 -8.62 -18.54
N ILE A 27 -14.34 -8.34 -17.47
CA ILE A 27 -14.15 -9.28 -16.37
C ILE A 27 -15.47 -9.52 -15.62
N SER A 28 -16.26 -8.48 -15.37
CA SER A 28 -17.56 -8.60 -14.71
C SER A 28 -18.52 -9.49 -15.50
N SER A 29 -18.52 -9.37 -16.84
CA SER A 29 -19.29 -10.23 -17.74
C SER A 29 -18.82 -11.69 -17.70
N ILE A 30 -17.51 -11.93 -17.68
CA ILE A 30 -16.93 -13.29 -17.61
C ILE A 30 -17.27 -13.96 -16.26
N LEU A 31 -17.17 -13.21 -15.17
CA LEU A 31 -17.42 -13.70 -13.81
C LEU A 31 -18.91 -13.71 -13.45
N ASN A 32 -19.77 -13.11 -14.28
CA ASN A 32 -21.18 -12.90 -14.03
C ASN A 32 -21.45 -12.17 -12.69
N ILE A 33 -20.65 -11.14 -12.40
CA ILE A 33 -20.75 -10.29 -11.20
C ILE A 33 -21.05 -8.87 -11.66
N ASN A 34 -21.77 -8.08 -10.85
CA ASN A 34 -21.96 -6.67 -11.15
C ASN A 34 -20.60 -5.93 -11.16
N GLN A 35 -20.41 -5.02 -12.13
CA GLN A 35 -19.17 -4.25 -12.22
C GLN A 35 -18.87 -3.46 -10.93
N SER A 36 -19.88 -2.83 -10.33
CA SER A 36 -19.71 -2.04 -9.10
C SER A 36 -19.27 -2.92 -7.93
N ASP A 37 -19.82 -4.12 -7.82
CA ASP A 37 -19.45 -5.08 -6.78
C ASP A 37 -18.03 -5.60 -7.00
N LEU A 38 -17.67 -5.91 -8.25
CA LEU A 38 -16.32 -6.31 -8.62
C LEU A 38 -15.30 -5.21 -8.28
N GLU A 39 -15.62 -3.94 -8.56
CA GLU A 39 -14.76 -2.81 -8.23
C GLU A 39 -14.56 -2.66 -6.71
N LYS A 40 -15.65 -2.70 -5.93
CA LYS A 40 -15.57 -2.63 -4.47
C LYS A 40 -14.77 -3.78 -3.87
N GLU A 41 -15.11 -5.02 -4.23
CA GLU A 41 -14.46 -6.21 -3.71
C GLU A 41 -13.00 -6.30 -4.14
N SER A 42 -12.65 -5.85 -5.35
CA SER A 42 -11.26 -5.81 -5.79
C SER A 42 -10.41 -4.83 -4.98
N ILE A 43 -10.93 -3.62 -4.70
CA ILE A 43 -10.24 -2.64 -3.86
C ILE A 43 -10.09 -3.17 -2.44
N LYS A 44 -11.16 -3.73 -1.87
CA LYS A 44 -11.16 -4.29 -0.52
C LYS A 44 -10.15 -5.44 -0.39
N THR A 45 -10.15 -6.37 -1.36
CA THR A 45 -9.20 -7.49 -1.40
C THR A 45 -7.76 -7.00 -1.57
N TYR A 46 -7.53 -6.01 -2.44
CA TYR A 46 -6.21 -5.41 -2.62
C TYR A 46 -5.68 -4.79 -1.32
N LEU A 47 -6.51 -4.00 -0.63
CA LEU A 47 -6.14 -3.36 0.63
C LEU A 47 -5.89 -4.40 1.73
N HIS A 48 -6.73 -5.43 1.86
CA HIS A 48 -6.51 -6.51 2.82
C HIS A 48 -5.22 -7.27 2.56
N ASN A 49 -4.92 -7.65 1.31
CA ASN A 49 -3.68 -8.36 0.98
C ASN A 49 -2.44 -7.52 1.30
N ASN A 50 -2.50 -6.21 1.03
CA ASN A 50 -1.42 -5.29 1.39
C ASN A 50 -1.28 -5.12 2.91
N LEU A 51 -2.40 -5.13 3.64
CA LEU A 51 -2.39 -5.05 5.11
C LEU A 51 -1.68 -6.28 5.69
N VAL A 52 -2.08 -7.49 5.27
CA VAL A 52 -1.46 -8.75 5.70
C VAL A 52 0.02 -8.78 5.38
N PHE A 53 0.43 -8.31 4.19
CA PHE A 53 1.84 -8.20 3.84
C PHE A 53 2.61 -7.24 4.77
N CYS A 54 2.05 -6.07 5.07
CA CYS A 54 2.70 -5.14 5.99
C CYS A 54 2.82 -5.76 7.40
N GLU A 55 1.76 -6.41 7.88
CA GLU A 55 1.74 -7.07 9.19
C GLU A 55 2.75 -8.22 9.27
N SER A 56 2.89 -9.03 8.21
CA SER A 56 3.89 -10.10 8.17
C SER A 56 5.32 -9.58 8.19
N GLU A 57 5.60 -8.51 7.43
CA GLU A 57 6.94 -7.92 7.40
C GLU A 57 7.28 -7.21 8.71
N ILE A 58 6.34 -6.49 9.31
CA ILE A 58 6.47 -5.93 10.66
C ILE A 58 6.77 -7.06 11.65
N PHE A 59 6.01 -8.15 11.63
CA PHE A 59 6.22 -9.29 12.51
C PHE A 59 7.61 -9.92 12.35
N ASN A 60 8.10 -10.06 11.12
CA ASN A 60 9.42 -10.61 10.84
C ASN A 60 10.54 -9.74 11.43
N ILE A 61 10.47 -8.42 11.24
CA ILE A 61 11.45 -7.47 11.80
C ILE A 61 11.33 -7.42 13.32
N ALA A 62 10.11 -7.29 13.85
CA ALA A 62 9.80 -7.33 15.28
C ALA A 62 10.41 -8.56 15.97
N LYS A 63 10.23 -9.75 15.38
CA LYS A 63 10.79 -11.00 15.88
C LYS A 63 12.31 -11.05 15.82
N LYS A 64 12.93 -10.47 14.78
CA LYS A 64 14.40 -10.42 14.63
C LYS A 64 15.06 -9.67 15.80
N TYR A 65 14.44 -8.59 16.26
CA TYR A 65 14.99 -7.71 17.31
C TYR A 65 14.33 -7.91 18.69
N GLY A 66 13.28 -8.73 18.79
CA GLY A 66 12.52 -8.92 20.03
C GLY A 66 11.76 -7.67 20.47
N ILE A 67 11.26 -6.89 19.51
CA ILE A 67 10.54 -5.62 19.68
C ILE A 67 9.10 -5.72 19.17
N SER A 68 8.25 -4.80 19.59
CA SER A 68 6.84 -4.72 19.20
C SER A 68 6.52 -3.54 18.26
N SER A 69 7.38 -2.53 18.20
CA SER A 69 7.18 -1.31 17.40
C SER A 69 8.51 -0.65 16.99
N VAL A 70 8.45 0.26 16.01
CA VAL A 70 9.61 1.08 15.63
C VAL A 70 10.14 1.93 16.79
N GLU A 71 9.25 2.44 17.64
CA GLU A 71 9.61 3.21 18.84
C GLU A 71 10.44 2.38 19.82
N GLU A 72 10.09 1.10 20.02
CA GLU A 72 10.89 0.21 20.86
C GLU A 72 12.29 -0.04 20.28
N LEU A 73 12.41 -0.15 18.96
CA LEU A 73 13.71 -0.30 18.30
C LEU A 73 14.57 0.96 18.47
N GLU A 74 13.96 2.14 18.34
CA GLU A 74 14.62 3.43 18.60
C GLU A 74 15.12 3.52 20.06
N ASP A 75 14.30 3.10 21.01
CA ASP A 75 14.68 3.06 22.42
C ASP A 75 15.83 2.09 22.68
N GLN A 76 15.90 0.98 21.96
CA GLN A 76 17.05 0.06 22.06
C GLN A 76 18.35 0.69 21.53
N TYR A 77 18.30 1.49 20.47
CA TYR A 77 19.45 2.27 20.00
C TYR A 77 19.90 3.29 21.04
N LYS A 78 18.97 4.09 21.58
CA LYS A 78 19.26 5.10 22.62
C LYS A 78 19.90 4.49 23.87
N ASN A 79 19.48 3.29 24.24
CA ASN A 79 20.01 2.56 25.38
C ASN A 79 21.29 1.77 25.07
N GLY A 80 21.79 1.80 23.83
CA GLY A 80 22.98 1.08 23.39
C GLY A 80 22.83 -0.45 23.40
N LYS A 81 21.60 -0.97 23.40
CA LYS A 81 21.34 -2.42 23.36
C LYS A 81 21.54 -3.01 21.97
N ILE A 82 21.30 -2.20 20.95
CA ILE A 82 21.53 -2.53 19.54
C ILE A 82 22.39 -1.40 18.96
N GLU A 83 23.35 -1.77 18.11
CA GLU A 83 24.16 -0.82 17.35
C GLU A 83 23.43 -0.40 16.08
N GLU A 84 23.37 0.91 15.78
CA GLU A 84 22.67 1.42 14.59
C GLU A 84 23.35 1.01 13.27
N GLU A 85 24.68 0.84 13.30
CA GLU A 85 25.45 0.44 12.13
C GLU A 85 25.08 -1.00 11.73
N GLY A 86 24.58 -1.15 10.50
CA GLY A 86 24.12 -2.44 9.97
C GLY A 86 22.71 -2.86 10.37
N THR A 87 21.97 -2.05 11.13
CA THR A 87 20.54 -2.31 11.45
C THR A 87 19.61 -1.16 11.07
N TRP A 88 20.17 -0.01 10.67
CA TRP A 88 19.40 1.18 10.28
C TRP A 88 18.43 0.91 9.13
N GLU A 89 18.76 0.04 8.16
CA GLU A 89 17.86 -0.30 7.05
C GLU A 89 16.56 -0.93 7.55
N ASP A 90 16.65 -1.84 8.53
CA ASP A 90 15.47 -2.49 9.11
C ASP A 90 14.64 -1.51 9.93
N PHE A 91 15.28 -0.52 10.57
CA PHE A 91 14.57 0.56 11.25
C PHE A 91 13.72 1.39 10.27
N PHE A 92 14.33 1.91 9.19
CA PHE A 92 13.57 2.68 8.19
C PHE A 92 12.49 1.85 7.50
N ARG A 93 12.78 0.56 7.28
CA ARG A 93 11.81 -0.36 6.72
C ARG A 93 10.62 -0.54 7.65
N LEU A 94 10.86 -0.72 8.95
CA LEU A 94 9.81 -0.88 9.96
C LEU A 94 8.96 0.40 10.07
N ASP A 95 9.58 1.57 10.15
CA ASP A 95 8.90 2.88 10.15
C ASP A 95 7.96 3.02 8.95
N HIS A 96 8.48 2.77 7.75
CA HIS A 96 7.71 2.83 6.53
C HIS A 96 6.52 1.86 6.53
N LEU A 97 6.73 0.63 7.00
CA LEU A 97 5.69 -0.40 7.06
C LEU A 97 4.59 -0.02 8.06
N GLU A 98 4.94 0.53 9.21
CA GLU A 98 3.96 1.00 10.20
C GLU A 98 3.11 2.16 9.67
N ALA A 99 3.74 3.16 9.05
CA ALA A 99 3.03 4.27 8.41
C ALA A 99 2.13 3.79 7.25
N LYS A 100 2.60 2.83 6.46
CA LYS A 100 1.83 2.22 5.36
C LYS A 100 0.64 1.43 5.87
N LYS A 101 0.83 0.62 6.92
CA LYS A 101 -0.25 -0.13 7.60
C LYS A 101 -1.37 0.81 8.03
N GLU A 102 -1.01 1.94 8.66
CA GLU A 102 -1.97 2.92 9.13
C GLU A 102 -2.74 3.59 7.99
N SER A 103 -2.05 3.91 6.89
CA SER A 103 -2.67 4.46 5.68
C SER A 103 -3.65 3.48 5.02
N ILE A 104 -3.33 2.18 5.01
CA ILE A 104 -4.22 1.12 4.50
C ILE A 104 -5.45 0.96 5.38
N LYS A 105 -5.30 1.01 6.72
CA LYS A 105 -6.43 0.98 7.65
C LYS A 105 -7.42 2.12 7.40
N LYS A 106 -6.91 3.35 7.25
CA LYS A 106 -7.72 4.52 6.87
C LYS A 106 -8.42 4.33 5.53
N ALA A 107 -7.73 3.75 4.54
CA ALA A 107 -8.35 3.46 3.24
C ALA A 107 -9.48 2.41 3.34
N LEU A 108 -9.32 1.37 4.19
CA LEU A 108 -10.36 0.37 4.43
C LEU A 108 -11.60 0.96 5.11
N GLU A 109 -11.45 1.99 5.94
CA GLU A 109 -12.58 2.72 6.53
C GLU A 109 -13.41 3.48 5.49
N VAL A 110 -12.77 3.98 4.43
CA VAL A 110 -13.46 4.69 3.32
C VAL A 110 -14.22 3.74 2.41
N VAL A 111 -13.74 2.50 2.26
CA VAL A 111 -14.34 1.48 1.39
C VAL A 111 -15.48 0.73 2.10
N ARG A 112 -15.61 0.90 3.42
CA ARG A 112 -16.57 0.20 4.27
C ARG A 112 -18.03 0.60 4.05
#